data_AF-A0A940EB95-F1
#
_entry.id   AF-A0A940EB95-F1
#
_cell.length_a   1.000
_cell.length_b   1.000
_cell.length_c   1.000
_cell.angle_alpha   90.00
_cell.angle_beta   90.00
_cell.angle_gamma   90.00
#
_symmetry.space_group_name_H-M   'P 1'
#
loop_
_entity.id
_entity.type
_entity.pdbx_description
1 polymer ?
#
loop_
_entity_poly.entity_id
_entity_poly.type
_entity_poly.pdbx_seq_one_letter_code
_entity_poly.pdbx_strand_id
1 'polypeptide(L)'
;MTYITVAAYAVPTANKDVFIAHSKEVTPLFKKHGALAAVDAWGDDVPDGKVTSFPMAVKCEPDETVAYSHVIWPDKETHDANMEKVMSEMQESMENNPMPFDGKRMIFASFQSLVEV
;
A
#
# COMPACT_ATOMS: atom_id res chain seq x y z
N MET A 1 -7.31 11.91 -16.31
CA MET A 1 -6.00 12.04 -15.64
C MET A 1 -5.83 10.81 -14.81
N THR A 2 -4.67 10.17 -14.93
CA THR A 2 -4.33 8.98 -14.14
C THR A 2 -4.55 9.28 -12.66
N TYR A 3 -5.15 8.32 -11.94
CA TYR A 3 -5.42 8.46 -10.52
C TYR A 3 -4.54 7.47 -9.76
N ILE A 4 -3.84 7.93 -8.72
CA ILE A 4 -2.82 7.16 -8.03
C ILE A 4 -3.23 7.01 -6.59
N THR A 5 -3.40 5.78 -6.11
CA THR A 5 -3.53 5.47 -4.69
C THR A 5 -2.16 5.08 -4.17
N VAL A 6 -1.75 5.57 -3.01
CA VAL A 6 -0.53 5.15 -2.33
C VAL A 6 -0.83 4.75 -0.90
N ALA A 7 -0.02 3.86 -0.34
CA ALA A 7 0.02 3.63 1.09
C ALA A 7 1.45 3.40 1.58
N ALA A 8 1.66 3.66 2.87
CA ALA A 8 2.88 3.31 3.56
C ALA A 8 2.56 2.60 4.88
N TYR A 9 3.41 1.65 5.24
CA TYR A 9 3.23 0.73 6.35
C TYR A 9 4.52 0.63 7.17
N ALA A 10 4.39 0.43 8.46
CA ALA A 10 5.49 -0.04 9.31
C ALA A 10 5.33 -1.55 9.50
N VAL A 11 6.22 -2.35 8.89
CA VAL A 11 6.15 -3.81 8.90
C VAL A 11 7.29 -4.35 9.76
N PRO A 12 7.05 -5.25 10.73
CA PRO A 12 8.13 -5.95 11.42
C PRO A 12 9.11 -6.52 10.40
N THR A 13 10.40 -6.23 10.57
CA THR A 13 11.42 -6.58 9.57
C THR A 13 11.51 -8.10 9.38
N ALA A 14 11.28 -8.86 10.45
CA ALA A 14 11.18 -10.32 10.41
C ALA A 14 10.01 -10.85 9.57
N ASN A 15 8.98 -10.01 9.32
CA ASN A 15 7.79 -10.38 8.56
C ASN A 15 7.91 -10.08 7.06
N LYS A 16 9.11 -9.80 6.52
CA LYS A 16 9.27 -9.48 5.09
C LYS A 16 8.66 -10.56 4.17
N ASP A 17 8.91 -11.84 4.45
CA ASP A 17 8.35 -12.93 3.64
C ASP A 17 6.83 -13.07 3.81
N VAL A 18 6.31 -12.78 5.00
CA VAL A 18 4.86 -12.74 5.27
C VAL A 18 4.21 -11.58 4.52
N PHE A 19 4.85 -10.42 4.47
CA PHE A 19 4.42 -9.28 3.68
C PHE A 19 4.40 -9.60 2.19
N ILE A 20 5.45 -10.25 1.66
CA ILE A 20 5.48 -10.70 0.27
C ILE A 20 4.33 -11.68 -0.04
N ALA A 21 4.07 -12.63 0.85
CA ALA A 21 2.96 -13.58 0.68
C ALA A 21 1.61 -12.85 0.70
N HIS A 22 1.40 -11.96 1.66
CA HIS A 22 0.20 -11.12 1.77
C HIS A 22 -0.04 -10.30 0.49
N SER A 23 0.98 -9.58 0.04
CA SER A 23 0.96 -8.78 -1.20
C SER A 23 0.63 -9.60 -2.44
N LYS A 24 1.14 -10.83 -2.57
CA LYS A 24 0.87 -11.69 -3.74
C LYS A 24 -0.60 -12.08 -3.87
N GLU A 25 -1.35 -12.10 -2.78
CA GLU A 25 -2.78 -12.40 -2.79
C GLU A 25 -3.62 -11.14 -2.97
N VAL A 26 -3.26 -10.06 -2.28
CA VAL A 26 -4.06 -8.83 -2.20
C VAL A 26 -3.85 -7.93 -3.41
N THR A 27 -2.61 -7.74 -3.86
CA THR A 27 -2.26 -6.75 -4.89
C THR A 27 -2.87 -7.05 -6.26
N PRO A 28 -3.03 -8.31 -6.70
CA PRO A 28 -3.77 -8.62 -7.92
C PRO A 28 -5.25 -8.21 -7.92
N LEU A 29 -5.88 -8.02 -6.75
CA LEU A 29 -7.28 -7.60 -6.65
C LEU A 29 -7.50 -6.23 -7.29
N PHE A 30 -6.54 -5.31 -7.17
CA PHE A 30 -6.62 -4.00 -7.81
C PHE A 30 -6.67 -4.12 -9.34
N LYS A 31 -5.81 -4.97 -9.91
CA LYS A 31 -5.80 -5.28 -11.36
C LYS A 31 -7.12 -5.90 -11.81
N LYS A 32 -7.66 -6.85 -11.03
CA LYS A 32 -8.97 -7.48 -11.27
C LYS A 32 -10.10 -6.43 -11.34
N HIS A 33 -9.97 -5.35 -10.58
CA HIS A 33 -10.98 -4.30 -10.41
C HIS A 33 -10.69 -3.01 -11.19
N GLY A 34 -9.84 -3.07 -12.22
CA GLY A 34 -9.68 -1.98 -13.19
C GLY A 34 -8.43 -1.10 -13.01
N ALA A 35 -7.56 -1.42 -12.06
CA ALA A 35 -6.25 -0.76 -11.98
C ALA A 35 -5.34 -1.16 -13.16
N LEU A 36 -4.60 -0.19 -13.67
CA LEU A 36 -3.58 -0.37 -14.72
C LEU A 36 -2.33 -1.07 -14.19
N ALA A 37 -1.95 -0.75 -12.95
CA ALA A 37 -0.82 -1.36 -12.26
C ALA A 37 -1.02 -1.28 -10.73
N ALA A 38 -0.40 -2.21 -10.02
CA ALA A 38 -0.32 -2.21 -8.56
C ALA A 38 1.05 -2.76 -8.17
N VAL A 39 1.74 -2.10 -7.25
CA VAL A 39 3.11 -2.41 -6.86
C VAL A 39 3.24 -2.25 -5.36
N ASP A 40 3.85 -3.25 -4.72
CA ASP A 40 4.36 -3.15 -3.36
C ASP A 40 5.89 -3.14 -3.38
N ALA A 41 6.48 -2.33 -2.53
CA ALA A 41 7.91 -2.12 -2.40
C ALA A 41 8.34 -2.18 -0.93
N TRP A 42 9.55 -2.67 -0.70
CA TRP A 42 10.17 -2.76 0.60
C TRP A 42 11.23 -1.67 0.75
N GLY A 43 11.32 -1.02 1.90
CA GLY A 43 12.33 -0.02 2.19
C GLY A 43 13.75 -0.60 2.06
N ASP A 44 14.57 0.06 1.25
CA ASP A 44 15.98 -0.30 1.02
C ASP A 44 16.90 0.86 1.47
N ASP A 45 16.73 2.04 0.86
CA ASP A 45 17.36 3.29 1.27
C ASP A 45 16.28 4.31 1.68
N VAL A 46 15.91 4.27 2.96
CA VAL A 46 14.86 5.12 3.53
C VAL A 46 15.47 6.02 4.61
N PRO A 47 15.84 7.28 4.28
CA PRO A 47 16.57 8.13 5.20
C PRO A 47 15.68 8.63 6.35
N ASP A 48 16.29 8.74 7.52
CA ASP A 48 15.71 9.46 8.65
C ASP A 48 15.72 10.97 8.43
N GLY A 49 14.82 11.66 9.13
CA GLY A 49 14.66 13.10 9.05
C GLY A 49 14.55 13.73 10.43
N LYS A 50 14.82 15.04 10.51
CA LYS A 50 14.70 15.82 11.75
C LYS A 50 13.30 16.40 11.98
N VAL A 51 12.56 16.62 10.90
CA VAL A 51 11.23 17.24 10.93
C VAL A 51 10.18 16.22 10.50
N THR A 52 10.42 15.54 9.39
CA THR A 52 9.60 14.45 8.87
C THR A 52 10.47 13.46 8.10
N SER A 53 10.00 12.23 7.99
CA SER A 53 10.55 11.16 7.15
C SER A 53 9.47 10.10 6.93
N PHE A 54 9.71 9.13 6.04
CA PHE A 54 8.82 7.98 5.88
C PHE A 54 8.66 7.18 7.19
N PRO A 55 9.75 6.82 7.92
CA PRO A 55 9.63 6.18 9.23
C PRO A 55 8.78 6.99 10.21
N MET A 56 8.96 8.31 10.28
CA MET A 56 8.14 9.17 11.13
C MET A 56 6.66 9.19 10.72
N ALA A 57 6.36 9.15 9.42
CA ALA A 57 5.00 9.23 8.90
C ALA A 57 4.14 8.02 9.32
N VAL A 58 4.76 6.83 9.42
CA VAL A 58 4.10 5.59 9.87
C VAL A 58 4.44 5.22 11.32
N LYS A 59 5.14 6.09 12.06
CA LYS A 59 5.64 5.79 13.42
C LYS A 59 6.34 4.43 13.48
N CYS A 60 7.31 4.24 12.59
CA CYS A 60 8.09 3.02 12.45
C CYS A 60 8.95 2.80 13.69
N GLU A 61 8.87 1.61 14.28
CA GLU A 61 9.70 1.19 15.41
C GLU A 61 11.06 0.64 14.92
N PRO A 62 12.08 0.52 15.79
CA PRO A 62 13.44 0.12 15.39
C PRO A 62 13.55 -1.28 14.77
N ASP A 63 12.61 -2.18 15.05
CA ASP A 63 12.56 -3.53 14.49
C ASP A 63 11.65 -3.63 13.25
N GLU A 64 11.16 -2.51 12.76
CA GLU A 64 10.28 -2.41 11.60
C GLU A 64 10.96 -1.77 10.40
N THR A 65 10.49 -2.13 9.22
CA THR A 65 10.87 -1.51 7.95
C THR A 65 9.65 -0.86 7.33
N VAL A 66 9.85 0.32 6.72
CA VAL A 66 8.81 0.96 5.91
C VAL A 66 8.57 0.12 4.65
N ALA A 67 7.33 -0.27 4.41
CA ALA A 67 6.87 -0.74 3.11
C ALA A 67 5.99 0.34 2.45
N TYR A 68 5.95 0.32 1.13
CA TYR A 68 5.19 1.26 0.31
C TYR A 68 4.38 0.51 -0.74
N SER A 69 3.15 0.94 -1.01
CA SER A 69 2.39 0.46 -2.14
C SER A 69 1.86 1.62 -2.97
N HIS A 70 1.69 1.37 -4.26
CA HIS A 70 0.87 2.25 -5.09
C HIS A 70 0.09 1.49 -6.15
N VAL A 71 -1.03 2.08 -6.51
CA VAL A 71 -1.97 1.57 -7.50
C VAL A 71 -2.27 2.69 -8.49
N ILE A 72 -2.12 2.37 -9.77
CA ILE A 72 -2.37 3.28 -10.89
C ILE A 72 -3.73 2.92 -11.48
N TRP A 73 -4.64 3.89 -11.49
CA TRP A 73 -5.98 3.78 -12.06
C TRP A 73 -6.09 4.67 -13.30
N PRO A 74 -6.92 4.30 -14.29
CA PRO A 74 -7.11 5.13 -15.48
C PRO A 74 -7.68 6.51 -15.14
N ASP A 75 -8.57 6.57 -14.14
CA ASP A 75 -9.21 7.79 -13.66
C ASP A 75 -9.80 7.60 -12.24
N LYS A 76 -10.27 8.69 -11.65
CA LYS A 76 -10.91 8.71 -10.33
C LYS A 76 -12.25 7.96 -10.33
N GLU A 77 -13.01 8.01 -11.40
CA GLU A 77 -14.33 7.35 -11.48
C GLU A 77 -14.19 5.83 -11.38
N THR A 78 -13.21 5.27 -12.09
CA THR A 78 -12.86 3.85 -12.05
C THR A 78 -12.37 3.45 -10.66
N HIS A 79 -11.53 4.27 -10.02
CA HIS A 79 -11.12 4.05 -8.63
C HIS A 79 -12.33 4.02 -7.69
N ASP A 80 -13.15 5.07 -7.70
CA ASP A 80 -14.27 5.22 -6.76
C ASP A 80 -15.33 4.11 -6.94
N ALA A 81 -15.59 3.69 -8.17
CA ALA A 81 -16.56 2.64 -8.47
C ALA A 81 -16.10 1.23 -8.05
N ASN A 82 -14.82 1.03 -7.78
CA ASN A 82 -14.25 -0.30 -7.58
C ASN A 82 -13.47 -0.48 -6.27
N MET A 83 -13.04 0.61 -5.63
CA MET A 83 -12.29 0.53 -4.37
C MET A 83 -13.08 -0.17 -3.26
N GLU A 84 -14.40 0.04 -3.18
CA GLU A 84 -15.26 -0.66 -2.22
C GLU A 84 -15.19 -2.19 -2.40
N LYS A 85 -15.26 -2.68 -3.64
CA LYS A 85 -15.17 -4.11 -3.95
C LYS A 85 -13.80 -4.67 -3.59
N VAL A 86 -12.74 -3.93 -3.88
CA VAL A 86 -11.37 -4.30 -3.50
C VAL A 86 -11.29 -4.45 -1.98
N MET A 87 -11.79 -3.47 -1.21
CA MET A 87 -11.75 -3.52 0.25
C MET A 87 -12.59 -4.65 0.82
N SER A 88 -13.76 -4.94 0.24
CA SER A 88 -14.59 -6.08 0.65
C SER A 88 -13.86 -7.41 0.42
N GLU A 89 -13.28 -7.64 -0.76
CA GLU A 89 -12.54 -8.88 -1.05
C GLU A 89 -11.29 -9.02 -0.18
N MET A 90 -10.58 -7.91 0.10
CA MET A 90 -9.47 -7.91 1.06
C MET A 90 -9.94 -8.32 2.45
N GLN A 91 -11.06 -7.77 2.92
CA GLN A 91 -11.62 -8.09 4.23
C GLN A 91 -12.05 -9.56 4.34
N GLU A 92 -12.65 -10.12 3.29
CA GLU A 92 -12.98 -11.55 3.22
C GLU A 92 -11.73 -12.43 3.27
N SER A 93 -10.60 -11.97 2.71
CA SER A 93 -9.34 -12.72 2.75
C SER A 93 -8.61 -12.65 4.10
N MET A 94 -8.95 -11.70 4.98
CA MET A 94 -8.19 -11.45 6.22
C MET A 94 -8.16 -12.62 7.21
N GLU A 95 -9.16 -13.51 7.19
CA GLU A 95 -9.17 -14.70 8.06
C GLU A 95 -8.01 -15.65 7.72
N ASN A 96 -7.67 -15.77 6.43
CA ASN A 96 -6.61 -16.66 5.94
C ASN A 96 -5.31 -15.91 5.63
N ASN A 97 -5.38 -14.60 5.47
CA ASN A 97 -4.26 -13.72 5.13
C ASN A 97 -4.25 -12.48 6.04
N PRO A 98 -3.89 -12.64 7.32
CA PRO A 98 -3.92 -11.54 8.29
C PRO A 98 -2.93 -10.45 7.91
N MET A 99 -3.24 -9.20 8.29
CA MET A 99 -2.33 -8.08 8.06
C MET A 99 -0.97 -8.31 8.73
N PRO A 100 0.15 -8.28 7.99
CA PRO A 100 1.49 -8.53 8.54
C PRO A 100 2.08 -7.32 9.28
N PHE A 101 1.30 -6.26 9.48
CA PHE A 101 1.66 -4.97 10.05
C PHE A 101 0.51 -4.39 10.89
N ASP A 102 0.79 -3.33 11.65
CA ASP A 102 -0.24 -2.59 12.40
C ASP A 102 -1.02 -1.62 11.50
N GLY A 103 -2.23 -2.03 11.10
CA GLY A 103 -3.11 -1.23 10.25
C GLY A 103 -3.50 0.14 10.84
N LYS A 104 -3.33 0.39 12.15
CA LYS A 104 -3.63 1.70 12.75
C LYS A 104 -2.59 2.78 12.41
N ARG A 105 -1.38 2.35 12.05
CA ARG A 105 -0.27 3.23 11.66
C ARG A 105 -0.11 3.36 10.16
N MET A 106 -0.83 2.53 9.39
CA MET A 106 -0.92 2.65 7.95
C MET A 106 -1.45 4.04 7.56
N ILE A 107 -0.77 4.67 6.62
CA ILE A 107 -1.24 5.89 5.97
C ILE A 107 -1.54 5.59 4.51
N PHE A 108 -2.58 6.20 3.97
CA PHE A 108 -2.96 6.06 2.57
C PHE A 108 -3.55 7.36 2.04
N ALA A 109 -3.40 7.59 0.75
CA ALA A 109 -3.95 8.75 0.07
C ALA A 109 -4.11 8.47 -1.43
N SER A 110 -4.99 9.22 -2.08
CA SER A 110 -5.14 9.19 -3.54
C SER A 110 -4.89 10.56 -4.16
N PHE A 111 -4.26 10.57 -5.33
CA PHE A 111 -3.78 11.75 -6.03
C PHE A 111 -4.19 11.72 -7.51
N GLN A 112 -4.45 12.89 -8.08
CA GLN A 112 -4.52 13.04 -9.54
C GLN A 112 -3.11 13.29 -10.08
N SER A 113 -2.73 12.59 -11.14
CA SER A 113 -1.47 12.87 -11.83
C SER A 113 -1.50 14.26 -12.46
N LEU A 114 -0.41 15.01 -12.34
CA LEU A 114 -0.29 16.33 -12.98
C LEU A 114 0.73 16.33 -14.12
N VAL A 115 1.77 15.49 -14.01
CA VAL A 115 2.84 15.34 -14.99
C VAL A 115 3.15 13.85 -15.12
N GLU A 116 3.15 13.35 -16.35
CA GLU A 116 3.49 11.98 -16.75
C GLU A 116 4.42 12.08 -17.97
N VAL A 117 5.49 11.28 -18.02
CA VAL A 117 6.50 11.30 -19.10
C VAL A 117 6.65 9.91 -19.70
#